data_AF-A0AAV9NIJ0-F1
#
_entry.id   AF-A0AAV9NIJ0-F1
#
_cell.length_a   1.000
_cell.length_b   1.000
_cell.length_c   1.000
_cell.angle_alpha   90.00
_cell.angle_beta   90.00
_cell.angle_gamma   90.00
#
_symmetry.space_group_name_H-M   'P 1'
#
loop_
_entity.id
_entity.type
_entity.pdbx_description
1 polymer ?
#
loop_
_entity_poly.entity_id
_entity_poly.type
_entity_poly.pdbx_seq_one_letter_code
_entity_poly.pdbx_strand_id
1 'polypeptide(L)'
;MRWDIFAAVVALAGVPLMLSSATTWLLKLILQRLMRIIFSHGSTCERLQWGDIPSGPLGAPRNKTALPSRGNYSGAKRETFAHDEENCFASTVGRVFKNAWISSQRRDIRVSKPYQLDPKKAYIRTDPTTLRVYALISHEARSENYEQNPVINFHEVDEVLVAHLSASMTKLPEVTKEEVEAILDGYPPFYLEKIPTSGTDHVSTPILSSDDITRGGWIVAVGIDYYKSAPLWTHNMAPSKINDKHFSQVEKQFQTTAPWRATVMASAVKRFGHALDNIERAFPDSSFAKSFYTALITERYDLDRTSPMGIIYNCPKLCDETCYTSIPFWIDRRYIKSLSSKQWQIAMKAFNHYKPLSQEEQSLIREFMKPILQAAFVGLINVMTYGNHFSHKQTLNVWSLPAFPELKGHKYVYLTACEAEKD
;
A
#
# COMPACT_ATOMS: atom_id res chain seq x y z
N MET A 1 -32.93 41.32 0.48
CA MET A 1 -32.50 40.87 -0.86
C MET A 1 -32.52 42.09 -1.78
N ARG A 2 -31.40 42.46 -2.42
CA ARG A 2 -31.32 43.70 -3.23
C ARG A 2 -31.97 43.46 -4.60
N TRP A 3 -33.04 44.21 -4.90
CA TRP A 3 -33.78 44.13 -6.19
C TRP A 3 -32.89 44.36 -7.40
N ASP A 4 -31.83 45.16 -7.24
CA ASP A 4 -30.81 45.44 -8.26
C ASP A 4 -30.10 44.16 -8.75
N ILE A 5 -29.86 43.21 -7.84
CA ILE A 5 -29.25 41.90 -8.16
C ILE A 5 -30.26 41.04 -8.92
N PHE A 6 -31.53 41.08 -8.55
CA PHE A 6 -32.59 40.32 -9.21
C PHE A 6 -32.84 40.83 -10.63
N ALA A 7 -32.90 42.15 -10.84
CA ALA A 7 -33.03 42.76 -12.16
C ALA A 7 -31.83 42.45 -13.07
N ALA A 8 -30.61 42.47 -12.51
CA ALA A 8 -29.41 42.06 -13.24
C ALA A 8 -29.46 40.57 -13.65
N VAL A 9 -29.95 39.70 -12.77
CA VAL A 9 -30.14 38.27 -13.07
C VAL A 9 -31.20 38.05 -14.16
N VAL A 10 -32.32 38.76 -14.10
CA VAL A 10 -33.39 38.67 -15.12
C VAL A 10 -32.91 39.19 -16.48
N ALA A 11 -32.18 40.31 -16.51
CA ALA A 11 -31.59 40.83 -17.73
C ALA A 11 -30.55 39.86 -18.33
N LEU A 12 -29.68 39.28 -17.50
CA LEU A 12 -28.72 38.25 -17.91
C LEU A 12 -29.40 36.96 -18.39
N ALA A 13 -30.60 36.64 -17.90
CA ALA A 13 -31.36 35.45 -18.32
C ALA A 13 -32.14 35.65 -19.63
N GLY A 14 -32.54 36.89 -19.97
CA GLY A 14 -33.23 37.20 -21.24
C GLY A 14 -32.29 37.31 -22.45
N VAL A 15 -31.07 37.77 -22.22
CA VAL A 15 -30.00 37.93 -23.23
C VAL A 15 -29.63 36.63 -24.00
N PRO A 16 -29.50 35.43 -23.39
CA PRO A 16 -29.19 34.19 -24.13
C PRO A 16 -30.29 33.71 -25.07
N LEU A 17 -31.56 34.10 -24.85
CA LEU A 17 -32.67 33.71 -25.74
C LEU A 17 -32.61 34.39 -27.12
N MET A 18 -31.77 35.42 -27.28
CA MET A 18 -31.64 36.20 -28.51
C MET A 18 -30.27 36.10 -29.18
N LEU A 19 -29.40 35.22 -28.68
CA LEU A 19 -27.97 35.30 -28.92
C LEU A 19 -27.41 34.01 -29.54
N SER A 20 -26.55 34.18 -30.54
CA SER A 20 -25.80 33.11 -31.23
C SER A 20 -25.01 32.20 -30.26
N SER A 21 -24.53 31.05 -30.74
CA SER A 21 -23.69 30.12 -29.97
C SER A 21 -22.41 30.75 -29.38
N ALA A 22 -21.84 31.77 -30.02
CA ALA A 22 -20.68 32.50 -29.48
C ALA A 22 -21.02 33.32 -28.23
N THR A 23 -22.26 33.79 -28.16
CA THR A 23 -22.74 34.67 -27.09
C THR A 23 -23.27 33.92 -25.87
N THR A 24 -23.73 32.67 -26.03
CA THR A 24 -24.03 31.79 -24.88
C THR A 24 -22.76 31.43 -24.11
N TRP A 25 -21.62 31.26 -24.79
CA TRP A 25 -20.31 31.09 -24.16
C TRP A 25 -19.89 32.31 -23.33
N LEU A 26 -20.00 33.52 -23.88
CA LEU A 26 -19.69 34.76 -23.17
C LEU A 26 -20.58 34.93 -21.94
N LEU A 27 -21.88 34.65 -22.06
CA LEU A 27 -22.81 34.71 -20.95
C LEU A 27 -22.46 33.68 -19.87
N LYS A 28 -22.11 32.44 -20.24
CA LYS A 28 -21.66 31.41 -19.28
C LYS A 28 -20.46 31.91 -18.48
N LEU A 29 -19.49 32.57 -19.12
CA LEU A 29 -18.33 33.18 -18.44
C LEU A 29 -18.73 34.32 -17.49
N ILE A 30 -19.62 35.22 -17.92
CA ILE A 30 -20.12 36.32 -17.07
C ILE A 30 -20.87 35.76 -15.86
N LEU A 31 -21.75 34.78 -16.08
CA LEU A 31 -22.54 34.16 -15.03
C LEU A 31 -21.64 33.40 -14.05
N GLN A 32 -20.64 32.67 -14.53
CA GLN A 32 -19.64 32.02 -13.67
C GLN A 32 -18.84 33.03 -12.84
N ARG A 33 -18.43 34.16 -13.43
CA ARG A 33 -17.76 35.25 -12.68
C ARG A 33 -18.67 35.83 -11.61
N LEU A 34 -19.93 36.13 -11.93
CA LEU A 34 -20.90 36.65 -10.98
C LEU A 34 -21.19 35.65 -9.86
N MET A 35 -21.37 34.37 -10.20
CA MET A 35 -21.57 33.30 -9.21
C MET A 35 -20.38 33.22 -8.24
N ARG A 36 -19.14 33.45 -8.68
CA ARG A 36 -17.97 33.47 -7.78
C ARG A 36 -17.91 34.68 -6.87
N ILE A 37 -18.43 35.82 -7.33
CA ILE A 37 -18.54 37.03 -6.51
C ILE A 37 -19.62 36.84 -5.44
N ILE A 38 -20.76 36.25 -5.82
CA ILE A 38 -21.89 36.00 -4.94
C ILE A 38 -21.56 34.89 -3.93
N PHE A 39 -20.97 33.79 -4.40
CA PHE A 39 -20.54 32.67 -3.57
C PHE A 39 -19.03 32.78 -3.34
N SER A 40 -18.62 33.58 -2.36
CA SER A 40 -17.22 33.74 -1.97
C SER A 40 -16.54 32.39 -1.69
N HIS A 41 -17.27 31.45 -1.10
CA HIS A 41 -16.82 30.06 -0.89
C HIS A 41 -16.72 29.23 -2.18
N GLY A 42 -17.48 29.55 -3.23
CA GLY A 42 -17.45 28.84 -4.50
C GLY A 42 -16.23 29.16 -5.38
N SER A 43 -15.54 30.28 -5.10
CA SER A 43 -14.33 30.72 -5.81
C SER A 43 -13.05 30.03 -5.35
N THR A 44 -13.10 29.36 -4.19
CA THR A 44 -11.97 28.66 -3.60
C THR A 44 -12.31 27.19 -3.40
N CYS A 45 -11.28 26.38 -3.25
CA CYS A 45 -11.38 24.96 -2.92
C CYS A 45 -10.32 24.62 -1.88
N GLU A 46 -10.52 23.51 -1.19
CA GLU A 46 -9.55 23.03 -0.22
C GLU A 46 -8.28 22.56 -0.94
N ARG A 47 -7.15 22.60 -0.26
CA ARG A 47 -5.90 22.01 -0.73
C ARG A 47 -5.50 20.87 0.20
N LEU A 48 -5.11 19.74 -0.39
CA LEU A 48 -4.46 18.65 0.32
C LEU A 48 -3.35 18.07 -0.56
N GLN A 49 -2.10 18.41 -0.27
CA GLN A 49 -0.93 17.90 -0.98
C GLN A 49 -0.11 16.98 -0.08
N TRP A 50 0.78 16.19 -0.67
CA TRP A 50 1.60 15.25 0.09
C TRP A 50 2.50 15.98 1.10
N GLY A 51 3.00 17.15 0.71
CA GLY A 51 3.76 18.03 1.60
C GLY A 51 2.95 18.62 2.76
N ASP A 52 1.61 18.65 2.66
CA ASP A 52 0.73 19.17 3.71
C ASP A 52 0.43 18.10 4.79
N ILE A 53 0.73 16.82 4.51
CA ILE A 53 0.51 15.70 5.45
C ILE A 53 1.65 15.68 6.48
N PRO A 54 1.36 15.71 7.80
CA PRO A 54 2.40 15.65 8.81
C PRO A 54 3.06 14.27 8.85
N SER A 55 4.29 14.22 9.36
CA SER A 55 5.01 12.98 9.66
C SER A 55 4.26 12.08 10.65
N GLY A 56 4.53 10.77 10.61
CA GLY A 56 3.92 9.77 11.49
C GLY A 56 2.75 9.00 10.85
N PRO A 57 1.90 8.33 11.66
CA PRO A 57 0.84 7.46 11.16
C PRO A 57 -0.13 8.19 10.21
N LEU A 58 -0.56 7.55 9.12
CA LEU A 58 -1.53 8.14 8.20
C LEU A 58 -2.98 7.89 8.67
N GLY A 59 -3.24 6.69 9.21
CA GLY A 59 -4.51 6.27 9.78
C GLY A 59 -4.59 6.41 11.30
N ALA A 60 -5.80 6.31 11.86
CA ALA A 60 -5.96 6.18 13.31
C ALA A 60 -5.50 4.80 13.80
N PRO A 61 -4.91 4.71 15.00
CA PRO A 61 -4.64 3.43 15.63
C PRO A 61 -5.92 2.61 15.75
N ARG A 62 -5.84 1.31 15.52
CA ARG A 62 -6.99 0.39 15.56
C ARG A 62 -7.72 0.36 16.91
N ASN A 63 -7.08 0.84 17.99
CA ASN A 63 -7.39 0.42 19.35
C ASN A 63 -8.01 1.45 20.32
N LYS A 64 -8.48 2.64 19.93
CA LYS A 64 -9.00 3.60 20.95
C LYS A 64 -10.28 4.39 20.68
N THR A 65 -10.93 4.22 19.55
CA THR A 65 -12.30 4.68 19.40
C THR A 65 -13.10 3.49 18.93
N ALA A 66 -14.12 3.12 19.71
CA ALA A 66 -15.19 2.28 19.21
C ALA A 66 -15.58 2.83 17.83
N LEU A 67 -15.24 2.10 16.77
CA LEU A 67 -16.10 2.08 15.59
C LEU A 67 -17.52 1.83 16.15
N PRO A 68 -18.55 2.55 15.67
CA PRO A 68 -19.91 2.36 16.17
C PRO A 68 -20.18 0.87 16.33
N SER A 69 -20.51 0.49 17.57
CA SER A 69 -20.55 -0.90 18.02
C SER A 69 -21.19 -1.79 16.98
N ARG A 70 -20.50 -2.91 16.69
CA ARG A 70 -21.13 -4.17 16.29
C ARG A 70 -22.43 -4.34 17.07
N GLY A 71 -23.56 -4.08 16.42
CA GLY A 71 -24.78 -4.78 16.78
C GLY A 71 -24.49 -6.26 16.50
N ASN A 72 -24.75 -7.13 17.47
CA ASN A 72 -24.72 -8.57 17.28
C ASN A 72 -25.79 -8.96 16.24
N TYR A 73 -25.48 -8.80 14.96
CA TYR A 73 -26.29 -9.29 13.86
C TYR A 73 -25.74 -10.64 13.43
N SER A 74 -26.31 -11.69 14.02
CA SER A 74 -26.24 -13.06 13.52
C SER A 74 -26.99 -13.14 12.19
N GLY A 75 -26.32 -12.78 11.10
CA GLY A 75 -26.90 -12.84 9.76
C GLY A 75 -26.03 -12.08 8.77
N ALA A 76 -25.21 -12.82 8.03
CA ALA A 76 -24.22 -12.30 7.09
C ALA A 76 -24.84 -11.40 5.99
N LYS A 77 -24.88 -10.10 6.23
CA LYS A 77 -24.70 -9.09 5.18
C LYS A 77 -23.40 -8.37 5.50
N ARG A 78 -22.43 -8.43 4.58
CA ARG A 78 -21.20 -7.63 4.68
C ARG A 78 -21.65 -6.20 4.95
N GLU A 79 -21.22 -5.60 6.06
CA GLU A 79 -21.32 -4.17 6.27
C GLU A 79 -20.50 -3.52 5.14
N THR A 80 -21.17 -3.22 4.03
CA THR A 80 -20.73 -2.18 3.12
C THR A 80 -20.76 -0.91 3.96
N PHE A 81 -19.57 -0.45 4.37
CA PHE A 81 -19.43 0.89 4.93
C PHE A 81 -20.15 1.84 3.97
N ALA A 82 -21.31 2.36 4.38
CA ALA A 82 -22.10 3.22 3.53
C ALA A 82 -21.27 4.47 3.26
N HIS A 83 -20.95 4.69 1.98
CA HIS A 83 -20.35 5.94 1.54
C HIS A 83 -21.37 7.04 1.82
N ASP A 84 -21.15 7.84 2.86
CA ASP A 84 -22.03 8.96 3.16
C ASP A 84 -21.83 10.04 2.10
N GLU A 85 -22.85 10.25 1.26
CA GLU A 85 -22.84 11.27 0.21
C GLU A 85 -22.65 12.68 0.80
N GLU A 86 -23.20 12.93 2.00
CA GLU A 86 -23.07 14.22 2.69
C GLU A 86 -21.64 14.45 3.19
N ASN A 87 -20.90 13.37 3.48
CA ASN A 87 -19.55 13.39 4.01
C ASN A 87 -18.55 12.62 3.14
N CYS A 88 -18.71 12.68 1.81
CA CYS A 88 -17.89 11.92 0.85
C CYS A 88 -16.39 12.03 1.12
N PHE A 89 -15.86 13.26 1.25
CA PHE A 89 -14.44 13.47 1.48
C PHE A 89 -13.97 12.95 2.83
N ALA A 90 -14.78 13.05 3.89
CA ALA A 90 -14.42 12.47 5.18
C ALA A 90 -14.39 10.93 5.11
N SER A 91 -15.34 10.33 4.38
CA SER A 91 -15.45 8.88 4.18
C SER A 91 -14.38 8.29 3.26
N THR A 92 -13.77 9.11 2.39
CA THR A 92 -12.70 8.73 1.46
C THR A 92 -11.33 9.24 1.94
N VAL A 93 -11.02 10.50 1.60
CA VAL A 93 -9.75 11.19 1.91
C VAL A 93 -9.49 11.23 3.42
N GLY A 94 -10.51 11.61 4.20
CA GLY A 94 -10.40 11.74 5.65
C GLY A 94 -10.17 10.41 6.38
N ARG A 95 -10.48 9.27 5.75
CA ARG A 95 -10.19 7.94 6.29
C ARG A 95 -8.73 7.54 6.10
N VAL A 96 -8.17 7.85 4.93
CA VAL A 96 -6.78 7.53 4.56
C VAL A 96 -5.80 8.52 5.19
N PHE A 97 -6.12 9.81 5.11
CA PHE A 97 -5.26 10.90 5.56
C PHE A 97 -5.84 11.56 6.81
N LYS A 98 -6.31 10.76 7.77
CA LYS A 98 -7.04 11.26 8.95
C LYS A 98 -6.27 12.32 9.71
N ASN A 99 -4.97 12.10 9.89
CA ASN A 99 -4.13 13.05 10.60
C ASN A 99 -4.00 14.37 9.84
N ALA A 100 -3.84 14.35 8.51
CA ALA A 100 -3.87 15.57 7.72
C ALA A 100 -5.26 16.24 7.69
N TRP A 101 -6.32 15.43 7.73
CA TRP A 101 -7.70 15.90 7.67
C TRP A 101 -8.15 16.62 8.95
N ILE A 102 -7.68 16.14 10.11
CA ILE A 102 -8.06 16.63 11.46
C ILE A 102 -6.99 17.55 12.07
N SER A 103 -5.74 17.50 11.58
CA SER A 103 -4.63 18.26 12.17
C SER A 103 -4.96 19.74 12.28
N SER A 104 -4.69 20.34 13.44
CA SER A 104 -4.75 21.80 13.62
C SER A 104 -3.72 22.55 12.76
N GLN A 105 -2.70 21.84 12.28
CA GLN A 105 -1.74 22.36 11.30
C GLN A 105 -2.30 22.37 9.87
N ARG A 106 -3.44 21.72 9.63
CA ARG A 106 -4.30 22.00 8.49
C ARG A 106 -4.81 23.43 8.66
N ARG A 107 -3.94 24.39 8.34
CA ARG A 107 -4.38 25.75 8.04
C ARG A 107 -5.51 25.58 7.02
N ASP A 108 -6.50 26.45 7.07
CA ASP A 108 -7.60 26.51 6.11
C ASP A 108 -7.02 26.98 4.76
N ILE A 109 -6.14 26.16 4.16
CA ILE A 109 -5.37 26.48 2.96
C ILE A 109 -6.32 26.31 1.79
N ARG A 110 -7.06 27.39 1.57
CA ARG A 110 -7.95 27.52 0.44
C ARG A 110 -7.17 28.10 -0.73
N VAL A 111 -7.39 27.51 -1.89
CA VAL A 111 -6.74 27.91 -3.14
C VAL A 111 -7.80 28.27 -4.16
N SER A 112 -7.46 29.16 -5.10
CA SER A 112 -8.39 29.55 -6.14
C SER A 112 -8.83 28.33 -6.95
N LYS A 113 -10.14 28.17 -7.10
CA LYS A 113 -10.76 27.14 -7.93
C LYS A 113 -10.66 27.56 -9.40
N PRO A 114 -10.19 26.71 -10.33
CA PRO A 114 -10.19 27.00 -11.77
C PRO A 114 -11.59 27.41 -12.24
N TYR A 115 -11.68 28.37 -13.17
CA TYR A 115 -12.95 28.94 -13.64
C TYR A 115 -13.89 27.92 -14.28
N GLN A 116 -13.30 26.87 -14.83
CA GLN A 116 -13.94 25.73 -15.47
C GLN A 116 -14.77 24.88 -14.50
N LEU A 117 -14.35 24.78 -13.25
CA LEU A 117 -15.01 23.92 -12.26
C LEU A 117 -16.28 24.58 -11.71
N ASP A 118 -17.29 23.75 -11.44
CA ASP A 118 -18.57 24.20 -10.88
C ASP A 118 -18.36 24.94 -9.54
N PRO A 119 -18.75 26.23 -9.43
CA PRO A 119 -18.61 26.96 -8.18
C PRO A 119 -19.45 26.35 -7.03
N LYS A 120 -20.51 25.59 -7.33
CA LYS A 120 -21.41 24.97 -6.33
C LYS A 120 -20.85 23.67 -5.75
N LYS A 121 -19.99 22.97 -6.48
CA LYS A 121 -19.40 21.70 -6.02
C LYS A 121 -18.20 21.95 -5.11
N ALA A 122 -18.05 21.09 -4.11
CA ALA A 122 -16.87 21.05 -3.27
C ALA A 122 -15.75 20.32 -4.01
N TYR A 123 -14.54 20.89 -3.97
CA TYR A 123 -13.36 20.25 -4.56
C TYR A 123 -12.19 20.30 -3.57
N ILE A 124 -11.29 19.34 -3.71
CA ILE A 124 -9.97 19.35 -3.07
C ILE A 124 -8.91 19.37 -4.17
N ARG A 125 -8.08 20.42 -4.22
CA ARG A 125 -6.91 20.43 -5.08
C ARG A 125 -5.79 19.62 -4.42
N THR A 126 -5.33 18.59 -5.11
CA THR A 126 -4.26 17.70 -4.65
C THR A 126 -3.12 17.59 -5.67
N ASP A 127 -2.05 16.91 -5.28
CA ASP A 127 -0.91 16.60 -6.16
C ASP A 127 -0.94 15.11 -6.59
N PRO A 128 -0.18 14.75 -7.65
CA PRO A 128 -0.10 13.36 -8.11
C PRO A 128 0.39 12.37 -7.04
N THR A 129 1.24 12.81 -6.11
CA THR A 129 1.80 11.96 -5.05
C THR A 129 0.72 11.56 -4.05
N THR A 130 -0.11 12.49 -3.58
CA THR A 130 -1.24 12.21 -2.69
C THR A 130 -2.19 11.20 -3.33
N LEU A 131 -2.48 11.31 -4.63
CA LEU A 131 -3.34 10.34 -5.33
C LEU A 131 -2.71 8.95 -5.43
N ARG A 132 -1.41 8.87 -5.71
CA ARG A 132 -0.66 7.61 -5.72
C ARG A 132 -0.68 6.96 -4.34
N VAL A 133 -0.50 7.73 -3.27
CA VAL A 133 -0.61 7.22 -1.91
C VAL A 133 -2.02 6.77 -1.60
N TYR A 134 -3.03 7.56 -1.98
CA TYR A 134 -4.43 7.16 -1.79
C TYR A 134 -4.69 5.81 -2.46
N ALA A 135 -4.26 5.63 -3.70
CA ALA A 135 -4.39 4.37 -4.42
C ALA A 135 -3.63 3.23 -3.73
N LEU A 136 -2.39 3.47 -3.30
CA LEU A 136 -1.53 2.49 -2.61
C LEU A 136 -2.25 1.91 -1.39
N ILE A 137 -2.78 2.82 -0.58
CA ILE A 137 -3.39 2.56 0.72
C ILE A 137 -4.80 2.00 0.56
N SER A 138 -5.56 2.50 -0.41
CA SER A 138 -6.95 2.12 -0.66
C SER A 138 -7.09 0.79 -1.39
N HIS A 139 -5.97 0.21 -1.82
CA HIS A 139 -5.92 -1.06 -2.52
C HIS A 139 -6.24 -2.21 -1.56
N GLU A 140 -7.52 -2.42 -1.27
CA GLU A 140 -7.95 -3.59 -0.50
C GLU A 140 -7.70 -4.86 -1.33
N ALA A 141 -7.32 -5.93 -0.65
CA ALA A 141 -7.02 -7.27 -1.16
C ALA A 141 -8.21 -8.01 -1.82
N ARG A 142 -9.08 -7.30 -2.55
CA ARG A 142 -10.36 -7.83 -3.05
C ARG A 142 -10.52 -7.74 -4.56
N SER A 143 -10.72 -8.95 -5.09
CA SER A 143 -11.50 -9.33 -6.26
C SER A 143 -10.83 -9.07 -7.61
N GLU A 144 -10.87 -10.12 -8.43
CA GLU A 144 -10.47 -10.19 -9.84
C GLU A 144 -11.13 -9.13 -10.76
N ASN A 145 -11.95 -8.22 -10.20
CA ASN A 145 -12.77 -7.25 -10.91
C ASN A 145 -12.27 -5.80 -10.76
N TYR A 146 -10.98 -5.58 -10.49
CA TYR A 146 -10.43 -4.22 -10.37
C TYR A 146 -10.69 -3.36 -11.61
N GLU A 147 -10.65 -3.96 -12.80
CA GLU A 147 -10.94 -3.27 -14.06
C GLU A 147 -12.36 -2.71 -14.13
N GLN A 148 -13.31 -3.27 -13.38
CA GLN A 148 -14.71 -2.82 -13.39
C GLN A 148 -14.97 -1.67 -12.40
N ASN A 149 -14.12 -1.49 -11.38
CA ASN A 149 -14.34 -0.49 -10.32
C ASN A 149 -13.00 0.12 -9.88
N PRO A 150 -12.42 1.04 -10.67
CA PRO A 150 -11.16 1.65 -10.31
C PRO A 150 -11.34 2.50 -9.04
N VAL A 151 -10.32 2.49 -8.18
CA VAL A 151 -10.28 3.27 -6.92
C VAL A 151 -10.31 4.78 -7.20
N ILE A 152 -9.78 5.17 -8.37
CA ILE A 152 -9.73 6.56 -8.84
C ILE A 152 -10.27 6.61 -10.27
N ASN A 153 -11.32 7.41 -10.47
CA ASN A 153 -11.89 7.68 -11.78
C ASN A 153 -11.51 9.08 -12.24
N PHE A 154 -10.77 9.19 -13.34
CA PHE A 154 -10.37 10.47 -13.91
C PHE A 154 -11.36 10.93 -14.99
N HIS A 155 -11.58 12.24 -15.04
CA HIS A 155 -12.28 12.90 -16.14
C HIS A 155 -11.74 14.33 -16.30
N GLU A 156 -11.87 14.88 -17.51
CA GLU A 156 -11.37 16.22 -17.82
C GLU A 156 -12.54 17.19 -17.97
N VAL A 157 -12.44 18.36 -17.34
CA VAL A 157 -13.42 19.43 -17.41
C VAL A 157 -12.74 20.68 -17.94
N ASP A 158 -12.91 20.95 -19.23
CA ASP A 158 -12.31 22.10 -19.93
C ASP A 158 -10.80 22.27 -19.60
N GLU A 159 -10.01 21.21 -19.87
CA GLU A 159 -8.54 21.13 -19.59
C GLU A 159 -8.15 20.99 -18.11
N VAL A 160 -9.13 20.89 -17.20
CA VAL A 160 -8.89 20.65 -15.79
C VAL A 160 -9.10 19.18 -15.47
N LEU A 161 -8.04 18.50 -15.02
CA LEU A 161 -8.13 17.10 -14.59
C LEU A 161 -8.83 17.01 -13.24
N VAL A 162 -9.95 16.29 -13.23
CA VAL A 162 -10.77 16.00 -12.07
C VAL A 162 -10.70 14.50 -11.78
N ALA A 163 -10.64 14.13 -10.51
CA ALA A 163 -10.67 12.75 -10.06
C ALA A 163 -11.80 12.53 -9.06
N HIS A 164 -12.43 11.37 -9.16
CA HIS A 164 -13.42 10.88 -8.21
C HIS A 164 -12.85 9.66 -7.49
N LEU A 165 -12.92 9.64 -6.16
CA LEU A 165 -12.38 8.59 -5.31
C LEU A 165 -13.50 7.68 -4.83
N SER A 166 -13.39 6.37 -5.06
CA SER A 166 -14.35 5.41 -4.54
C SER A 166 -14.08 5.11 -3.06
N ALA A 167 -15.13 4.91 -2.26
CA ALA A 167 -14.97 4.48 -0.86
C ALA A 167 -14.12 3.20 -0.79
N SER A 168 -12.98 3.29 -0.12
CA SER A 168 -12.16 2.13 0.18
C SER A 168 -12.52 1.57 1.55
N MET A 169 -12.79 0.26 1.60
CA MET A 169 -12.79 -0.48 2.86
C MET A 169 -11.34 -0.68 3.29
N THR A 170 -10.73 0.35 3.85
CA THR A 170 -9.36 0.22 4.31
C THR A 170 -9.32 -0.67 5.57
N LYS A 171 -8.70 -1.83 5.45
CA LYS A 171 -8.05 -2.55 6.57
C LYS A 171 -6.57 -2.18 6.60
N LEU A 172 -6.28 -0.89 6.61
CA LEU A 172 -4.89 -0.45 6.57
C LEU A 172 -4.14 -0.98 7.79
N PRO A 173 -2.92 -1.51 7.60
CA PRO A 173 -1.91 -1.51 8.64
C PRO A 173 -1.69 -0.07 9.11
N GLU A 174 -1.29 0.11 10.36
CA GLU A 174 -0.89 1.42 10.87
C GLU A 174 0.43 1.85 10.18
N VAL A 175 0.33 2.36 8.95
CA VAL A 175 1.49 2.82 8.17
C VAL A 175 1.77 4.30 8.43
N THR A 176 3.06 4.65 8.47
CA THR A 176 3.53 6.02 8.60
C THR A 176 3.72 6.67 7.24
N LYS A 177 3.77 8.00 7.24
CA LYS A 177 4.10 8.81 6.06
C LYS A 177 5.46 8.38 5.49
N GLU A 178 6.44 8.18 6.36
CA GLU A 178 7.82 7.84 6.03
C GLU A 178 7.92 6.45 5.39
N GLU A 179 7.17 5.47 5.89
CA GLU A 179 7.08 4.13 5.29
C GLU A 179 6.51 4.19 3.87
N VAL A 180 5.45 4.98 3.67
CA VAL A 180 4.85 5.18 2.35
C VAL A 180 5.81 5.88 1.39
N GLU A 181 6.56 6.87 1.84
CA GLU A 181 7.61 7.53 1.03
C GLU A 181 8.67 6.53 0.60
N ALA A 182 9.19 5.71 1.52
CA ALA A 182 10.16 4.67 1.18
C ALA A 182 9.60 3.70 0.12
N ILE A 183 8.35 3.26 0.28
CA ILE A 183 7.68 2.37 -0.68
C ILE A 183 7.51 3.03 -2.06
N LEU A 184 7.14 4.32 -2.10
CA LEU A 184 7.09 5.10 -3.33
C LEU A 184 8.48 5.25 -3.98
N ASP A 185 9.53 5.35 -3.18
CA ASP A 185 10.93 5.39 -3.64
C ASP A 185 11.47 4.02 -4.09
N GLY A 186 10.63 2.97 -4.02
CA GLY A 186 10.95 1.64 -4.52
C GLY A 186 11.53 0.70 -3.47
N TYR A 187 11.45 1.04 -2.17
CA TYR A 187 11.75 0.10 -1.11
C TYR A 187 10.77 -1.07 -1.15
N PRO A 188 11.18 -2.26 -0.70
CA PRO A 188 10.33 -3.43 -0.80
C PRO A 188 8.95 -3.22 -0.15
N PRO A 189 7.90 -3.83 -0.69
CA PRO A 189 6.51 -3.52 -0.36
C PRO A 189 6.10 -3.90 1.08
N PHE A 190 6.99 -4.61 1.79
CA PHE A 190 6.90 -5.05 3.19
C PHE A 190 7.78 -4.20 4.13
N TYR A 191 8.23 -3.03 3.67
CA TYR A 191 8.97 -2.09 4.51
C TYR A 191 8.03 -1.48 5.56
N LEU A 192 8.23 -1.87 6.82
CA LEU A 192 7.62 -1.28 7.99
C LEU A 192 8.75 -0.88 8.94
N GLU A 193 8.82 0.37 9.37
CA GLU A 193 9.78 0.85 10.36
C GLU A 193 9.65 0.07 11.67
N LYS A 194 8.40 -0.26 12.04
CA LYS A 194 8.06 -1.04 13.23
C LYS A 194 7.22 -2.25 12.85
N ILE A 195 7.79 -3.43 13.02
CA ILE A 195 7.12 -4.69 12.72
C ILE A 195 6.37 -5.14 13.97
N PRO A 196 5.04 -5.32 13.91
CA PRO A 196 4.24 -5.79 15.02
C PRO A 196 4.44 -7.30 15.19
N THR A 197 4.91 -7.74 16.35
CA THR A 197 5.18 -9.15 16.64
C THR A 197 4.01 -9.80 17.37
N SER A 198 3.69 -9.35 18.59
CA SER A 198 2.55 -9.85 19.34
C SER A 198 2.02 -8.83 20.33
N GLY A 199 0.70 -8.65 20.37
CA GLY A 199 0.06 -7.71 21.28
C GLY A 199 0.43 -6.26 20.93
N THR A 200 1.09 -5.57 21.86
CA THR A 200 1.58 -4.19 21.72
C THR A 200 3.07 -4.10 21.39
N ASP A 201 3.76 -5.24 21.30
CA ASP A 201 5.20 -5.27 21.07
C ASP A 201 5.54 -5.04 19.59
N HIS A 202 6.58 -4.26 19.39
CA HIS A 202 7.11 -3.91 18.07
C HIS A 202 8.61 -4.19 18.03
N VAL A 203 9.10 -4.48 16.83
CA VAL A 203 10.53 -4.61 16.57
C VAL A 203 10.91 -3.67 15.44
N SER A 204 12.05 -2.98 15.59
CA SER A 204 12.60 -2.12 14.54
C SER A 204 12.90 -2.92 13.28
N THR A 205 12.67 -2.28 12.14
CA THR A 205 13.02 -2.81 10.82
C THR A 205 14.50 -3.21 10.73
N PRO A 206 14.81 -4.33 10.06
CA PRO A 206 16.17 -4.66 9.71
C PRO A 206 16.70 -3.84 8.51
N ILE A 207 15.86 -3.03 7.87
CA ILE A 207 16.21 -2.18 6.73
C ILE A 207 16.35 -0.73 7.23
N LEU A 208 17.57 -0.25 7.42
CA LEU A 208 17.86 1.12 7.86
C LEU A 208 18.27 2.02 6.69
N SER A 209 18.65 1.42 5.57
CA SER A 209 19.14 2.08 4.36
C SER A 209 18.82 1.27 3.11
N SER A 210 19.00 1.87 1.94
CA SER A 210 18.84 1.19 0.65
C SER A 210 19.79 -0.01 0.49
N ASP A 211 20.95 -0.01 1.15
CA ASP A 211 21.89 -1.15 1.09
C ASP A 211 21.38 -2.39 1.85
N ASP A 212 20.45 -2.18 2.79
CA ASP A 212 19.92 -3.24 3.64
C ASP A 212 18.83 -4.07 2.96
N ILE A 213 18.24 -3.56 1.87
CA ILE A 213 17.15 -4.23 1.13
C ILE A 213 17.59 -5.59 0.60
N THR A 214 18.89 -5.79 0.39
CA THR A 214 19.47 -7.06 -0.10
C THR A 214 19.75 -8.07 1.00
N ARG A 215 19.57 -7.73 2.29
CA ARG A 215 19.88 -8.59 3.45
C ARG A 215 18.77 -9.61 3.72
N GLY A 216 19.08 -10.73 4.38
CA GLY A 216 18.09 -11.80 4.63
C GLY A 216 17.15 -11.54 5.80
N GLY A 217 17.49 -10.63 6.73
CA GLY A 217 16.73 -10.42 7.96
C GLY A 217 15.33 -9.82 7.74
N TRP A 218 15.11 -9.07 6.65
CA TRP A 218 13.76 -8.60 6.34
C TRP A 218 12.83 -9.74 5.89
N ILE A 219 13.35 -10.85 5.37
CA ILE A 219 12.52 -12.02 5.08
C ILE A 219 11.97 -12.57 6.41
N VAL A 220 12.79 -12.62 7.46
CA VAL A 220 12.34 -12.98 8.81
C VAL A 220 11.31 -11.98 9.33
N ALA A 221 11.52 -10.67 9.10
CA ALA A 221 10.55 -9.62 9.44
C ALA A 221 9.15 -9.86 8.84
N VAL A 222 9.09 -10.24 7.56
CA VAL A 222 7.82 -10.60 6.89
C VAL A 222 7.14 -11.80 7.55
N GLY A 223 7.95 -12.76 8.02
CA GLY A 223 7.48 -13.93 8.77
C GLY A 223 6.92 -13.61 10.15
N ILE A 224 7.42 -12.57 10.81
CA ILE A 224 6.94 -12.17 12.15
C ILE A 224 5.82 -11.13 12.11
N ASP A 225 5.55 -10.48 10.98
CA ASP A 225 4.47 -9.48 10.88
C ASP A 225 3.08 -10.09 11.13
N TYR A 226 2.58 -9.89 12.36
CA TYR A 226 1.33 -10.47 12.81
C TYR A 226 0.12 -10.05 11.98
N TYR A 227 0.10 -8.80 11.49
CA TYR A 227 -1.05 -8.28 10.76
C TYR A 227 -1.07 -8.68 9.30
N LYS A 228 -0.02 -9.38 8.82
CA LYS A 228 0.13 -9.74 7.40
C LYS A 228 -0.03 -8.50 6.54
N SER A 229 0.68 -7.44 6.90
CA SER A 229 0.62 -6.16 6.20
C SER A 229 0.82 -6.45 4.73
N ALA A 230 -0.22 -6.15 3.96
CA ALA A 230 -0.23 -6.50 2.55
C ALA A 230 0.96 -5.78 1.91
N PRO A 231 1.82 -6.48 1.16
CA PRO A 231 2.87 -5.82 0.43
C PRO A 231 2.28 -4.75 -0.51
N LEU A 232 2.66 -3.51 -0.28
CA LEU A 232 2.29 -2.32 -1.04
C LEU A 232 3.21 -2.16 -2.27
N TRP A 233 2.79 -2.61 -3.45
CA TRP A 233 3.64 -2.58 -4.65
C TRP A 233 3.47 -1.27 -5.44
N THR A 234 4.59 -0.68 -5.89
CA THR A 234 4.61 0.60 -6.61
C THR A 234 5.08 0.43 -8.05
N HIS A 235 4.75 1.38 -8.93
CA HIS A 235 5.16 1.36 -10.35
C HIS A 235 6.68 1.43 -10.52
N ASN A 236 7.40 2.04 -9.58
CA ASN A 236 8.87 2.05 -9.54
C ASN A 236 9.45 0.65 -9.26
N MET A 237 8.59 -0.24 -8.79
CA MET A 237 8.87 -1.65 -8.61
C MET A 237 8.39 -2.53 -9.78
N ALA A 238 7.99 -1.97 -10.92
CA ALA A 238 7.75 -2.71 -12.16
C ALA A 238 8.99 -2.69 -13.06
N PRO A 239 9.21 -3.71 -13.90
CA PRO A 239 10.23 -3.58 -14.93
C PRO A 239 9.82 -2.40 -15.81
N SER A 240 10.67 -1.39 -15.90
CA SER A 240 10.55 -0.41 -16.97
C SER A 240 10.54 -1.22 -18.27
N LYS A 241 9.66 -0.86 -19.22
CA LYS A 241 9.75 -1.37 -20.58
C LYS A 241 11.08 -0.85 -21.15
N ILE A 242 12.18 -1.56 -20.91
CA ILE A 242 13.48 -1.26 -21.48
C ILE A 242 13.35 -1.57 -22.97
N ASN A 243 13.56 -0.55 -23.80
CA ASN A 243 13.48 -0.68 -25.25
C ASN A 243 14.54 -1.70 -25.74
N ASP A 244 14.04 -2.72 -26.42
CA ASP A 244 14.55 -4.09 -26.42
C ASP A 244 15.61 -4.37 -27.50
N LYS A 245 16.59 -3.47 -27.71
CA LYS A 245 17.51 -3.59 -28.86
C LYS A 245 18.98 -3.94 -28.57
N HIS A 246 19.46 -3.99 -27.33
CA HIS A 246 20.91 -4.19 -27.10
C HIS A 246 21.37 -5.14 -25.99
N PHE A 247 20.51 -5.96 -25.39
CA PHE A 247 20.96 -6.88 -24.33
C PHE A 247 20.88 -8.37 -24.72
N SER A 248 21.96 -9.07 -24.38
CA SER A 248 22.29 -10.44 -24.78
C SER A 248 21.32 -11.49 -24.18
N GLN A 249 21.21 -12.64 -24.84
CA GLN A 249 20.16 -13.65 -24.61
C GLN A 249 20.09 -14.25 -23.20
N VAL A 250 21.12 -14.12 -22.35
CA VAL A 250 21.10 -14.63 -20.97
C VAL A 250 20.52 -13.61 -19.98
N GLU A 251 20.55 -12.32 -20.30
CA GLU A 251 19.95 -11.26 -19.47
C GLU A 251 18.45 -11.05 -19.74
N LYS A 252 17.95 -11.49 -20.90
CA LYS A 252 16.52 -11.39 -21.25
C LYS A 252 15.59 -12.18 -20.34
N GLN A 253 16.10 -13.21 -19.66
CA GLN A 253 15.31 -14.02 -18.72
C GLN A 253 15.15 -13.36 -17.35
N PHE A 254 16.06 -12.45 -16.98
CA PHE A 254 16.00 -11.71 -15.71
C PHE A 254 15.35 -10.32 -15.83
N GLN A 255 15.31 -9.73 -17.04
CA GLN A 255 14.88 -8.34 -17.26
C GLN A 255 13.36 -8.13 -17.41
N THR A 256 12.54 -9.19 -17.52
CA THR A 256 11.06 -9.06 -17.57
C THR A 256 10.40 -8.99 -16.19
N THR A 257 11.18 -9.05 -15.12
CA THR A 257 10.74 -8.73 -13.76
C THR A 257 11.54 -7.53 -13.29
N ALA A 258 10.93 -6.65 -12.53
CA ALA A 258 11.55 -5.40 -12.11
C ALA A 258 12.98 -5.60 -11.60
N PRO A 259 13.95 -4.74 -11.94
CA PRO A 259 15.36 -4.94 -11.57
C PRO A 259 15.57 -5.16 -10.07
N TRP A 260 14.79 -4.48 -9.22
CA TRP A 260 14.80 -4.73 -7.78
C TRP A 260 14.25 -6.12 -7.45
N ARG A 261 13.20 -6.61 -8.12
CA ARG A 261 12.61 -7.93 -7.86
C ARG A 261 13.59 -9.05 -8.17
N ALA A 262 14.17 -9.09 -9.37
CA ALA A 262 15.15 -10.13 -9.69
C ALA A 262 16.39 -10.00 -8.81
N THR A 263 16.94 -8.79 -8.67
CA THR A 263 18.24 -8.61 -8.02
C THR A 263 18.16 -8.59 -6.51
N VAL A 264 17.22 -7.83 -5.93
CA VAL A 264 17.06 -7.69 -4.47
C VAL A 264 16.44 -8.93 -3.87
N MET A 265 15.37 -9.50 -4.46
CA MET A 265 14.78 -10.73 -3.93
C MET A 265 15.75 -11.90 -4.09
N ALA A 266 16.39 -12.10 -5.25
CA ALA A 266 17.36 -13.17 -5.39
C ALA A 266 18.58 -12.96 -4.48
N SER A 267 19.04 -11.71 -4.30
CA SER A 267 20.12 -11.41 -3.33
C SER A 267 19.70 -11.72 -1.91
N ALA A 268 18.50 -11.31 -1.49
CA ALA A 268 17.98 -11.56 -0.15
C ALA A 268 17.78 -13.07 0.10
N VAL A 269 17.24 -13.81 -0.86
CA VAL A 269 17.08 -15.27 -0.81
C VAL A 269 18.44 -15.97 -0.77
N LYS A 270 19.40 -15.53 -1.59
CA LYS A 270 20.78 -16.05 -1.56
C LYS A 270 21.44 -15.79 -0.20
N ARG A 271 21.31 -14.58 0.33
CA ARG A 271 21.81 -14.23 1.67
C ARG A 271 21.13 -15.01 2.78
N PHE A 272 19.83 -15.24 2.64
CA PHE A 272 19.08 -16.11 3.52
C PHE A 272 19.65 -17.53 3.51
N GLY A 273 19.96 -18.09 2.33
CA GLY A 273 20.64 -19.38 2.21
C GLY A 273 22.00 -19.42 2.91
N HIS A 274 22.82 -18.38 2.75
CA HIS A 274 24.09 -18.24 3.48
C HIS A 274 23.91 -18.17 5.00
N ALA A 275 22.88 -17.47 5.48
CA ALA A 275 22.58 -17.42 6.90
C ALA A 275 22.17 -18.81 7.43
N LEU A 276 21.41 -19.58 6.67
CA LEU A 276 21.05 -20.95 7.04
C LEU A 276 22.26 -21.88 7.07
N ASP A 277 23.20 -21.75 6.12
CA ASP A 277 24.46 -22.48 6.11
C ASP A 277 25.31 -22.16 7.36
N ASN A 278 25.37 -20.88 7.74
CA ASN A 278 26.03 -20.47 8.98
C ASN A 278 25.36 -21.04 10.24
N ILE A 279 24.01 -21.09 10.26
CA ILE A 279 23.25 -21.71 11.35
C ILE A 279 23.54 -23.22 11.39
N GLU A 280 23.52 -23.92 10.26
CA GLU A 280 23.80 -25.36 10.22
C GLU A 280 25.19 -25.67 10.77
N ARG A 281 26.22 -24.93 10.35
CA ARG A 281 27.60 -25.08 10.87
C ARG A 281 27.73 -24.74 12.34
N ALA A 282 26.98 -23.76 12.84
CA ALA A 282 27.00 -23.36 14.25
C ALA A 282 26.28 -24.38 15.15
N PHE A 283 25.37 -25.19 14.59
CA PHE A 283 24.56 -26.15 15.32
C PHE A 283 24.57 -27.54 14.67
N PRO A 284 25.75 -28.19 14.53
CA PRO A 284 25.89 -29.46 13.80
C PRO A 284 25.08 -30.60 14.46
N ASP A 285 24.90 -30.54 15.78
CA ASP A 285 24.14 -31.53 16.54
C ASP A 285 22.62 -31.32 16.47
N SER A 286 22.17 -30.18 15.92
CA SER A 286 20.75 -29.87 15.79
C SER A 286 20.17 -30.60 14.58
N SER A 287 19.57 -31.77 14.83
CA SER A 287 18.84 -32.54 13.82
C SER A 287 17.75 -31.71 13.13
N PHE A 288 17.18 -30.72 13.83
CA PHE A 288 16.21 -29.78 13.30
C PHE A 288 16.84 -28.78 12.32
N ALA A 289 17.91 -28.08 12.71
CA ALA A 289 18.58 -27.12 11.83
C ALA A 289 19.13 -27.81 10.57
N LYS A 290 19.74 -28.99 10.73
CA LYS A 290 20.23 -29.81 9.63
C LYS A 290 19.11 -30.23 8.68
N SER A 291 17.98 -30.71 9.21
CA SER A 291 16.82 -31.09 8.40
C SER A 291 16.22 -29.89 7.65
N PHE A 292 16.16 -28.72 8.29
CA PHE A 292 15.66 -27.49 7.69
C PHE A 292 16.56 -27.00 6.55
N TYR A 293 17.86 -26.91 6.82
CA TYR A 293 18.88 -26.55 5.84
C TYR A 293 18.87 -27.50 4.65
N THR A 294 18.91 -28.81 4.93
CA THR A 294 18.88 -29.85 3.90
C THR A 294 17.64 -29.69 3.02
N ALA A 295 16.47 -29.50 3.62
CA ALA A 295 15.24 -29.31 2.86
C ALA A 295 15.35 -28.12 1.90
N LEU A 296 15.81 -26.96 2.38
CA LEU A 296 15.85 -25.73 1.57
C LEU A 296 16.99 -25.67 0.54
N ILE A 297 18.15 -26.29 0.81
CA ILE A 297 19.39 -26.04 0.05
C ILE A 297 19.84 -27.22 -0.82
N THR A 298 19.41 -28.47 -0.58
CA THR A 298 19.90 -29.65 -1.33
C THR A 298 19.37 -29.78 -2.77
N GLU A 299 19.17 -28.67 -3.49
CA GLU A 299 18.73 -28.63 -4.90
C GLU A 299 17.38 -29.32 -5.17
N ARG A 300 16.70 -29.88 -4.14
CA ARG A 300 15.35 -30.43 -4.26
C ARG A 300 14.34 -29.38 -4.69
N TYR A 301 14.63 -28.12 -4.40
CA TYR A 301 13.84 -27.00 -4.85
C TYR A 301 14.68 -26.17 -5.81
N ASP A 302 14.56 -26.50 -7.09
CA ASP A 302 14.80 -25.50 -8.13
C ASP A 302 13.82 -24.36 -7.84
N LEU A 303 14.30 -23.25 -7.26
CA LEU A 303 13.48 -22.10 -6.86
C LEU A 303 12.74 -21.50 -8.06
N ASP A 304 13.23 -21.75 -9.28
CA ASP A 304 12.60 -21.31 -10.52
C ASP A 304 11.47 -22.26 -10.97
N ARG A 305 11.47 -23.52 -10.51
CA ARG A 305 10.46 -24.55 -10.89
C ARG A 305 9.55 -25.01 -9.77
N THR A 306 9.93 -24.79 -8.52
CA THR A 306 9.20 -25.31 -7.37
C THR A 306 8.19 -24.27 -6.92
N SER A 307 6.91 -24.61 -6.99
CA SER A 307 5.88 -23.74 -6.43
C SER A 307 6.12 -23.57 -4.92
N PRO A 308 5.81 -22.40 -4.32
CA PRO A 308 5.99 -22.19 -2.89
C PRO A 308 5.19 -23.21 -2.06
N MET A 309 4.05 -23.68 -2.59
CA MET A 309 3.26 -24.77 -2.01
C MET A 309 4.01 -26.10 -2.02
N GLY A 310 4.79 -26.40 -3.06
CA GLY A 310 5.66 -27.58 -3.10
C GLY A 310 6.75 -27.55 -2.03
N ILE A 311 7.31 -26.38 -1.73
CA ILE A 311 8.29 -26.21 -0.64
C ILE A 311 7.62 -26.46 0.72
N ILE A 312 6.41 -25.94 0.90
CA ILE A 312 5.59 -26.10 2.10
C ILE A 312 5.29 -27.57 2.42
N TYR A 313 4.75 -28.32 1.46
CA TYR A 313 4.32 -29.71 1.69
C TYR A 313 5.48 -30.65 2.03
N ASN A 314 6.69 -30.29 1.61
CA ASN A 314 7.88 -31.11 1.76
C ASN A 314 8.74 -30.74 2.98
N CYS A 315 8.30 -29.78 3.81
CA CYS A 315 8.93 -29.44 5.10
C CYS A 315 8.05 -29.80 6.32
N PRO A 316 7.59 -31.06 6.48
CA PRO A 316 6.62 -31.44 7.50
C PRO A 316 7.11 -31.24 8.95
N LYS A 317 8.44 -31.22 9.18
CA LYS A 317 9.01 -31.02 10.52
C LYS A 317 8.87 -29.59 11.06
N LEU A 318 8.55 -28.61 10.21
CA LEU A 318 8.27 -27.23 10.63
C LEU A 318 6.81 -27.05 11.09
N CYS A 319 5.94 -27.94 10.64
CA CYS A 319 4.58 -28.05 11.12
C CYS A 319 4.65 -28.71 12.50
N ASP A 320 4.01 -28.12 13.51
CA ASP A 320 3.72 -28.93 14.71
C ASP A 320 2.88 -30.13 14.29
N GLU A 321 3.04 -31.27 14.96
CA GLU A 321 2.23 -32.48 14.72
C GLU A 321 0.71 -32.20 14.85
N THR A 322 0.34 -31.08 15.49
CA THR A 322 -1.04 -30.59 15.61
C THR A 322 -1.57 -29.87 14.35
N CYS A 323 -0.72 -29.51 13.38
CA CYS A 323 -1.11 -28.80 12.14
C CYS A 323 -1.86 -29.67 11.13
N TYR A 324 -2.07 -30.96 11.39
CA TYR A 324 -3.04 -31.77 10.62
C TYR A 324 -4.50 -31.30 10.86
N THR A 325 -4.74 -30.42 11.84
CA THR A 325 -6.05 -29.83 12.12
C THR A 325 -6.32 -28.59 11.26
N SER A 326 -6.68 -28.78 9.98
CA SER A 326 -7.38 -27.83 9.08
C SER A 326 -6.79 -26.44 8.78
N ILE A 327 -5.89 -25.86 9.59
CA ILE A 327 -5.29 -24.54 9.38
C ILE A 327 -3.81 -24.70 9.05
N PRO A 328 -3.39 -24.36 7.83
CA PRO A 328 -1.99 -24.33 7.46
C PRO A 328 -1.06 -23.62 8.45
N PHE A 329 0.10 -24.19 8.78
CA PHE A 329 1.02 -23.60 9.76
C PHE A 329 1.54 -22.21 9.36
N TRP A 330 1.62 -21.89 8.05
CA TRP A 330 2.01 -20.55 7.58
C TRP A 330 0.92 -19.49 7.82
N ILE A 331 -0.30 -19.94 8.10
CA ILE A 331 -1.40 -19.12 8.59
C ILE A 331 -1.35 -19.01 10.12
N ASP A 332 -0.95 -20.10 10.79
CA ASP A 332 -0.79 -20.18 12.24
C ASP A 332 0.54 -19.57 12.73
N ARG A 333 0.51 -18.27 13.04
CA ARG A 333 1.68 -17.54 13.56
C ARG A 333 1.80 -17.57 15.09
N ARG A 334 1.34 -18.64 15.76
CA ARG A 334 1.48 -18.80 17.23
C ARG A 334 2.93 -18.69 17.71
N TYR A 335 3.90 -19.09 16.90
CA TYR A 335 5.33 -18.96 17.19
C TYR A 335 5.79 -17.50 17.39
N ILE A 336 5.04 -16.49 16.92
CA ILE A 336 5.43 -15.10 17.18
C ILE A 336 5.35 -14.77 18.67
N LYS A 337 4.35 -15.35 19.37
CA LYS A 337 4.09 -15.12 20.79
C LYS A 337 5.10 -15.81 21.71
N SER A 338 5.91 -16.74 21.20
CA SER A 338 6.87 -17.46 22.04
C SER A 338 8.15 -16.67 22.29
N LEU A 339 8.41 -15.60 21.53
CA LEU A 339 9.65 -14.83 21.62
C LEU A 339 9.42 -13.35 21.95
N SER A 340 10.34 -12.81 22.74
CA SER A 340 10.44 -11.38 23.02
C SER A 340 10.95 -10.57 21.82
N SER A 341 10.70 -9.26 21.82
CA SER A 341 11.25 -8.34 20.81
C SER A 341 12.78 -8.42 20.68
N LYS A 342 13.50 -8.59 21.79
CA LYS A 342 14.97 -8.72 21.78
C LYS A 342 15.41 -9.99 21.04
N GLN A 343 14.73 -11.11 21.26
CA GLN A 343 15.01 -12.37 20.56
C GLN A 343 14.75 -12.25 19.06
N TRP A 344 13.69 -11.53 18.66
CA TRP A 344 13.43 -11.23 17.24
C TRP A 344 14.49 -10.34 16.60
N GLN A 345 15.02 -9.34 17.31
CA GLN A 345 16.14 -8.52 16.81
C GLN A 345 17.40 -9.36 16.58
N ILE A 346 17.71 -10.26 17.52
CA ILE A 346 18.84 -11.20 17.38
C ILE A 346 18.63 -12.10 16.16
N ALA A 347 17.42 -12.63 15.98
CA ALA A 347 17.07 -13.45 14.83
C ALA A 347 17.26 -12.69 13.51
N MET A 348 16.73 -11.47 13.39
CA MET A 348 16.90 -10.69 12.17
C MET A 348 18.37 -10.33 11.91
N LYS A 349 19.13 -10.03 12.96
CA LYS A 349 20.57 -9.78 12.88
C LYS A 349 21.33 -11.01 12.36
N ALA A 350 21.00 -12.20 12.86
CA ALA A 350 21.59 -13.46 12.41
C ALA A 350 21.40 -13.70 10.90
N PHE A 351 20.25 -13.30 10.36
CA PHE A 351 19.94 -13.42 8.93
C PHE A 351 20.44 -12.24 8.06
N ASN A 352 20.98 -11.18 8.68
CA ASN A 352 21.49 -10.00 7.98
C ASN A 352 22.99 -10.07 7.67
N HIS A 353 23.77 -10.84 8.44
CA HIS A 353 25.22 -10.85 8.35
C HIS A 353 25.77 -12.14 7.75
N TYR A 354 26.87 -12.02 7.00
CA TYR A 354 27.65 -13.17 6.54
C TYR A 354 28.56 -13.77 7.61
N LYS A 355 28.77 -13.04 8.71
CA LYS A 355 29.66 -13.49 9.78
C LYS A 355 29.03 -14.68 10.52
N PRO A 356 29.83 -15.66 10.93
CA PRO A 356 29.38 -16.69 11.86
C PRO A 356 28.81 -16.07 13.14
N LEU A 357 27.82 -16.73 13.73
CA LEU A 357 27.24 -16.33 15.02
C LEU A 357 28.29 -16.39 16.12
N SER A 358 28.32 -15.40 17.01
CA SER A 358 29.16 -15.45 18.21
C SER A 358 28.71 -16.59 19.14
N GLN A 359 29.57 -17.04 20.06
CA GLN A 359 29.17 -18.09 21.04
C GLN A 359 27.97 -17.67 21.91
N GLU A 360 27.87 -16.38 22.23
CA GLU A 360 26.73 -15.81 22.96
C GLU A 360 25.46 -15.87 22.10
N GLU A 361 25.53 -15.43 20.84
CA GLU A 361 24.42 -15.52 19.89
C GLU A 361 24.00 -16.97 19.65
N GLN A 362 24.96 -17.90 19.58
CA GLN A 362 24.69 -19.33 19.43
C GLN A 362 23.94 -19.90 20.63
N SER A 363 24.39 -19.58 21.85
CA SER A 363 23.75 -20.02 23.09
C SER A 363 22.30 -19.53 23.15
N LEU A 364 22.06 -18.26 22.82
CA LEU A 364 20.73 -17.68 22.78
C LEU A 364 19.86 -18.35 21.70
N ILE A 365 20.31 -18.37 20.44
CA ILE A 365 19.54 -18.91 19.32
C ILE A 365 19.18 -20.39 19.56
N ARG A 366 20.02 -21.17 20.25
CA ARG A 366 19.73 -22.57 20.57
C ARG A 366 18.39 -22.75 21.29
N GLU A 367 18.05 -21.85 22.21
CA GLU A 367 16.84 -21.91 23.03
C GLU A 367 15.56 -21.63 22.21
N PHE A 368 15.67 -20.83 21.14
CA PHE A 368 14.53 -20.38 20.34
C PHE A 368 14.69 -20.58 18.83
N MET A 369 15.52 -21.56 18.45
CA MET A 369 15.82 -21.90 17.06
C MET A 369 14.56 -22.19 16.24
N LYS A 370 13.65 -22.99 16.81
CA LYS A 370 12.44 -23.45 16.10
C LYS A 370 11.54 -22.29 15.69
N PRO A 371 11.11 -21.38 16.58
CA PRO A 371 10.35 -20.20 16.18
C PRO A 371 11.05 -19.30 15.16
N ILE A 372 12.37 -19.13 15.24
CA ILE A 372 13.12 -18.34 14.26
C ILE A 372 13.03 -18.98 12.87
N LEU A 373 13.32 -20.27 12.75
CA LEU A 373 13.30 -20.96 11.47
C LEU A 373 11.87 -21.05 10.90
N GLN A 374 10.85 -21.13 11.76
CA GLN A 374 9.45 -21.02 11.33
C GLN A 374 9.14 -19.63 10.77
N ALA A 375 9.52 -18.55 11.45
CA ALA A 375 9.35 -17.19 10.96
C ALA A 375 10.10 -16.98 9.63
N ALA A 376 11.36 -17.40 9.57
CA ALA A 376 12.20 -17.35 8.38
C ALA A 376 11.53 -18.06 7.19
N PHE A 377 10.95 -19.25 7.43
CA PHE A 377 10.25 -20.02 6.40
C PHE A 377 8.94 -19.37 5.94
N VAL A 378 8.10 -18.91 6.88
CA VAL A 378 6.85 -18.20 6.55
C VAL A 378 7.14 -16.91 5.79
N GLY A 379 8.18 -16.19 6.20
CA GLY A 379 8.69 -15.02 5.50
C GLY A 379 9.09 -15.35 4.07
N LEU A 380 9.93 -16.39 3.90
CA LEU A 380 10.38 -16.84 2.59
C LEU A 380 9.19 -17.24 1.70
N ILE A 381 8.23 -18.00 2.25
CA ILE A 381 6.99 -18.37 1.55
C ILE A 381 6.25 -17.12 1.10
N ASN A 382 6.00 -16.15 1.98
CA ASN A 382 5.26 -14.94 1.62
C ASN A 382 5.98 -14.15 0.53
N VAL A 383 7.30 -14.06 0.61
CA VAL A 383 8.13 -13.40 -0.40
C VAL A 383 8.08 -14.14 -1.74
N MET A 384 8.13 -15.48 -1.72
CA MET A 384 8.06 -16.31 -2.92
C MET A 384 6.66 -16.43 -3.52
N THR A 385 5.60 -16.53 -2.71
CA THR A 385 4.21 -16.50 -3.19
C THR A 385 3.90 -15.13 -3.76
N TYR A 386 4.43 -14.06 -3.16
CA TYR A 386 4.38 -12.73 -3.73
C TYR A 386 5.23 -12.58 -5.00
N GLY A 387 6.25 -13.42 -5.22
CA GLY A 387 6.86 -13.54 -6.55
C GLY A 387 5.95 -14.29 -7.52
N ASN A 388 5.49 -15.48 -7.14
CA ASN A 388 4.85 -16.43 -8.05
C ASN A 388 3.40 -16.09 -8.41
N HIS A 389 2.66 -15.36 -7.57
CA HIS A 389 1.37 -14.77 -7.96
C HIS A 389 1.47 -13.80 -9.15
N PHE A 390 2.67 -13.45 -9.59
CA PHE A 390 2.89 -12.49 -10.68
C PHE A 390 3.52 -13.11 -11.93
N SER A 391 3.96 -14.37 -11.91
CA SER A 391 4.45 -15.05 -13.12
C SER A 391 3.30 -15.52 -14.01
N HIS A 392 2.12 -15.80 -13.43
CA HIS A 392 0.90 -16.08 -14.18
C HIS A 392 0.21 -14.76 -14.58
N LYS A 393 0.18 -14.51 -15.90
CA LYS A 393 -0.15 -13.24 -16.58
C LYS A 393 -1.48 -12.54 -16.23
N GLN A 394 -2.37 -13.11 -15.43
CA GLN A 394 -3.70 -12.54 -15.17
C GLN A 394 -3.82 -11.74 -13.86
N THR A 395 -2.90 -11.92 -12.90
CA THR A 395 -2.96 -11.24 -11.58
C THR A 395 -1.97 -10.09 -11.43
N LEU A 396 -1.20 -9.78 -12.48
CA LEU A 396 -0.19 -8.69 -12.51
C LEU A 396 -0.75 -7.30 -12.15
N ASN A 397 -2.04 -7.04 -12.40
CA ASN A 397 -2.64 -5.72 -12.17
C ASN A 397 -3.12 -5.51 -10.72
N VAL A 398 -3.26 -6.58 -9.92
CA VAL A 398 -3.95 -6.51 -8.61
C VAL A 398 -3.08 -5.91 -7.53
N TRP A 399 -1.80 -5.58 -7.79
CA TRP A 399 -0.96 -4.97 -6.77
C TRP A 399 -0.11 -3.81 -7.28
N SER A 400 -0.01 -3.57 -8.60
CA SER A 400 0.73 -2.41 -9.10
C SER A 400 -0.02 -1.17 -8.72
N LEU A 401 0.68 -0.18 -8.18
CA LEU A 401 0.19 1.18 -8.32
C LEU A 401 -0.13 1.43 -9.80
N PRO A 402 -1.38 1.76 -10.14
CA PRO A 402 -1.74 2.13 -11.50
C PRO A 402 -0.82 3.28 -11.96
N ALA A 403 -0.39 3.21 -13.22
CA ALA A 403 0.57 4.17 -13.78
C ALA A 403 -0.01 5.60 -13.87
N PHE A 404 -1.33 5.73 -13.76
CA PHE A 404 -2.09 6.98 -13.87
C PHE A 404 -1.56 7.87 -15.00
N PRO A 405 -1.61 7.42 -16.26
CA PRO A 405 -1.15 8.20 -17.41
C PRO A 405 -1.84 9.58 -17.48
N GLU A 406 -3.05 9.70 -16.95
CA GLU A 406 -3.82 10.94 -16.83
C GLU A 406 -3.09 11.99 -16.01
N LEU A 407 -2.24 11.60 -15.06
CA LEU A 407 -1.45 12.55 -14.26
C LEU A 407 -0.27 13.14 -15.03
N LYS A 408 0.07 12.61 -16.21
CA LYS A 408 1.25 13.06 -16.98
C LYS A 408 1.05 14.48 -17.47
N GLY A 409 1.91 15.39 -17.04
CA GLY A 409 1.85 16.82 -17.41
C GLY A 409 0.97 17.66 -16.49
N HIS A 410 0.21 17.04 -15.58
CA HIS A 410 -0.63 17.75 -14.62
C HIS A 410 0.11 17.95 -13.30
N LYS A 411 0.31 19.21 -12.91
CA LYS A 411 0.87 19.55 -11.59
C LYS A 411 -0.13 19.31 -10.46
N TYR A 412 -1.43 19.48 -10.75
CA TYR A 412 -2.51 19.40 -9.78
C TYR A 412 -3.69 18.63 -10.36
N VAL A 413 -4.44 17.99 -9.47
CA VAL A 413 -5.70 17.30 -9.77
C VAL A 413 -6.76 17.80 -8.80
N TYR A 414 -8.01 17.86 -9.23
CA TYR A 414 -9.13 18.28 -8.39
C TYR A 414 -9.99 17.08 -8.03
N LEU A 415 -10.09 16.76 -6.74
CA LEU A 415 -10.99 15.73 -6.24
C LEU A 415 -12.39 16.32 -6.17
N THR A 416 -13.38 15.60 -6.71
CA THR A 416 -14.80 15.92 -6.54
C THR A 416 -15.45 14.94 -5.58
N ALA A 417 -16.44 15.42 -4.83
CA ALA A 417 -17.29 14.56 -4.01
C ALA A 417 -18.21 13.69 -4.90
N CYS A 418 -18.74 12.61 -4.34
CA CYS A 418 -19.82 11.86 -4.98
C CYS A 418 -20.99 12.79 -5.25
N GLU A 419 -21.53 12.69 -6.45
CA GLU A 419 -22.85 13.24 -6.75
C GLU A 419 -23.83 12.12 -6.45
N ALA A 420 -24.87 12.41 -5.67
CA ALA A 420 -26.07 11.59 -5.71
C ALA A 420 -26.47 11.51 -7.18
N GLU A 421 -26.48 10.31 -7.77
CA GLU A 421 -27.08 10.13 -9.09
C GLU A 421 -28.50 10.69 -8.97
N LYS A 422 -28.76 11.77 -9.70
CA LYS A 422 -30.11 12.30 -9.79
C LYS A 422 -30.89 11.35 -10.68
N ASP A 423 -31.50 10.36 -10.05
CA ASP A 423 -32.54 9.54 -10.66
C ASP A 423 -33.71 10.40 -11.16
#